data_AF-A0AA38PSA0-F1
#
_entry.id   AF-A0AA38PSA0-F1
#
_cell.length_a   1.000
_cell.length_b   1.000
_cell.length_c   1.000
_cell.angle_alpha   90.00
_cell.angle_beta   90.00
_cell.angle_gamma   90.00
#
_symmetry.space_group_name_H-M   'P 1'
#
loop_
_entity.id
_entity.type
_entity.pdbx_description
1 polymer ?
#
loop_
_entity_poly.entity_id
_entity_poly.type
_entity_poly.pdbx_seq_one_letter_code
_entity_poly.pdbx_strand_id
1 'polypeptide(L)' 'GGGIGGLTCAVALKDCPNIDLDLYEQAAQITEIGAGITVWPRTWVFLKSMGLEKDLLAILPEGYSDEP' A
#
# COMPACT_ATOMS: atom_id res chain seq x y z
N GLY A 1 12.48 6.12 1.99
CA GLY A 1 12.16 5.17 3.08
C GLY A 1 11.02 4.31 2.65
N GLY A 2 11.15 2.99 2.77
CA GLY A 2 10.20 1.95 2.36
C GLY A 2 9.13 1.63 3.41
N GLY A 3 8.76 2.59 4.27
CA GLY A 3 7.61 2.46 5.15
C GLY A 3 6.28 2.70 4.43
N ILE A 4 5.15 2.52 5.15
CA ILE A 4 3.79 2.63 4.59
C ILE A 4 3.55 3.95 3.83
N GLY A 5 4.02 5.08 4.36
CA GLY A 5 3.85 6.39 3.71
C GLY A 5 4.73 6.57 2.48
N GLY A 6 5.96 6.05 2.52
CA GLY A 6 6.89 6.13 1.39
C GLY A 6 6.46 5.27 0.21
N LEU A 7 6.04 4.04 0.48
CA LEU A 7 5.47 3.14 -0.53
C LEU A 7 4.16 3.71 -1.10
N THR A 8 3.27 4.24 -0.25
CA THR A 8 2.02 4.86 -0.71
C THR A 8 2.30 6.07 -1.61
N CYS A 9 3.28 6.91 -1.27
CA CYS A 9 3.70 8.03 -2.11
C CYS A 9 4.26 7.56 -3.45
N ALA A 10 5.10 6.52 -3.44
CA ALA A 10 5.65 5.93 -4.66
C ALA A 10 4.54 5.41 -5.59
N VAL A 11 3.55 4.69 -5.05
CA VAL A 11 2.39 4.21 -5.82
C VAL A 11 1.58 5.37 -6.39
N ALA A 12 1.34 6.42 -5.60
CA ALA A 12 0.56 7.58 -6.06
C ALA A 12 1.24 8.33 -7.21
N LEU A 13 2.57 8.31 -7.28
CA LEU A 13 3.36 8.99 -8.31
C LEU A 13 3.73 8.10 -9.49
N LYS A 14 3.50 6.78 -9.41
CA LYS A 14 3.98 5.79 -10.40
C LYS A 14 3.49 6.06 -11.84
N ASP A 15 2.30 6.65 -11.98
CA ASP A 15 1.64 6.90 -13.26
C ASP A 15 1.91 8.32 -13.80
N CYS A 16 2.77 9.10 -13.13
CA CYS A 16 3.13 10.45 -13.57
C CYS A 16 4.19 10.39 -14.68
N PRO A 17 3.90 10.83 -15.92
CA PRO A 17 4.77 10.61 -17.08
C PRO A 17 6.09 11.41 -17.07
N ASN A 18 6.23 12.39 -16.17
CA ASN A 18 7.39 13.29 -16.10
C ASN A 18 8.17 13.13 -14.79
N ILE A 19 7.94 12.05 -14.05
CA ILE A 19 8.59 11.80 -12.76
C ILE A 19 9.33 10.47 -12.86
N ASP A 20 10.65 10.53 -12.72
CA ASP A 20 11.48 9.35 -12.47
C ASP A 20 11.50 9.11 -10.96
N LEU A 21 11.23 7.88 -10.52
CA LEU A 21 10.98 7.57 -9.11
C LEU A 21 11.88 6.44 -8.63
N ASP A 22 12.87 6.82 -7.84
CA ASP A 22 13.72 5.90 -7.08
C ASP A 22 13.36 5.92 -5.59
N LEU A 23 12.98 4.76 -5.04
CA LEU A 23 12.65 4.61 -3.63
C LEU A 23 13.81 3.93 -2.88
N TYR A 24 14.47 4.67 -2.00
CA TYR A 24 15.55 4.13 -1.15
C TYR A 24 15.06 3.76 0.25
N GLU A 25 15.56 2.66 0.80
CA GLU A 25 15.35 2.22 2.18
C GLU A 25 16.70 1.78 2.77
N GLN A 26 16.93 2.11 4.05
CA GLN A 26 18.16 1.74 4.75
C GLN A 26 18.15 0.25 5.14
N ALA A 27 16.98 -0.28 5.51
CA ALA A 27 16.83 -1.69 5.85
C ALA A 27 17.02 -2.59 4.61
N ALA A 28 17.78 -3.68 4.77
CA ALA A 28 18.01 -4.66 3.70
C ALA A 28 16.73 -5.41 3.28
N GLN A 29 15.73 -5.46 4.17
CA GLN A 29 14.41 -6.03 3.91
C GLN A 29 13.35 -5.20 4.63
N ILE A 30 12.17 -5.10 4.01
CA ILE A 30 10.99 -4.54 4.67
C ILE A 30 10.50 -5.60 5.65
N THR A 31 10.76 -5.40 6.93
CA THR A 31 10.31 -6.32 7.99
C THR A 31 9.11 -5.74 8.71
N GLU A 32 8.06 -6.54 8.84
CA GLU A 32 6.90 -6.23 9.68
C GLU A 32 7.28 -6.49 11.14
N ILE A 33 7.75 -5.47 11.86
CA ILE A 33 7.96 -5.62 13.30
C ILE A 33 6.60 -5.69 13.99
N GLY A 34 6.08 -6.93 14.13
CA GLY A 34 5.24 -7.42 15.23
C GLY A 34 3.85 -6.83 15.46
N ALA A 35 3.47 -5.74 14.80
CA ALA A 35 2.15 -5.13 14.89
C ALA A 35 1.43 -5.31 13.56
N GLY A 36 0.40 -6.15 13.54
CA GLY A 36 -0.51 -6.23 12.40
C GLY A 36 -1.05 -4.84 12.06
N ILE A 37 -1.20 -4.57 10.76
CA ILE A 37 -1.69 -3.29 10.27
C ILE A 37 -3.20 -3.42 10.06
N THR A 38 -3.98 -2.54 10.69
CA THR A 38 -5.43 -2.45 10.45
C THR A 38 -5.73 -1.39 9.41
N VAL A 39 -6.46 -1.77 8.37
CA VAL A 39 -6.97 -0.83 7.36
C VAL A 39 -8.44 -0.55 7.67
N TRP A 40 -8.76 0.72 7.92
CA TRP A 40 -10.14 1.17 8.12
C TRP A 40 -10.87 1.31 6.77
N PRO A 41 -12.20 1.18 6.72
CA PRO A 41 -12.97 1.31 5.47
C PRO A 41 -12.68 2.61 4.69
N ARG A 42 -12.48 3.72 5.41
CA ARG A 42 -12.10 4.99 4.78
C ARG A 42 -10.74 4.91 4.06
N THR A 43 -9.77 4.24 4.66
CA THR A 43 -8.43 4.04 4.06
C THR A 43 -8.51 3.06 2.89
N TRP A 44 -9.36 2.04 3.00
CA TRP A 44 -9.59 1.07 1.92
C TRP A 44 -10.04 1.74 0.62
N VAL A 45 -10.95 2.72 0.69
CA VAL A 45 -11.39 3.50 -0.49
C VAL A 45 -10.21 4.13 -1.24
N PHE A 46 -9.23 4.68 -0.52
CA PHE A 46 -8.05 5.27 -1.15
C PHE A 46 -7.12 4.21 -1.77
N LEU A 47 -6.89 3.10 -1.07
CA LEU A 47 -6.08 1.99 -1.59
C LEU A 47 -6.67 1.42 -2.89
N LYS A 48 -7.99 1.30 -2.97
CA LYS A 48 -8.69 0.93 -4.21
C LYS A 48 -8.48 1.95 -5.33
N SER A 49 -8.59 3.25 -5.03
CA SER A 49 -8.37 4.29 -6.04
C SER A 49 -6.94 4.32 -6.59
N MET A 50 -5.96 3.80 -5.83
CA MET A 50 -4.57 3.63 -6.26
C MET A 50 -4.32 2.30 -7.01
N GLY A 51 -5.37 1.51 -7.26
CA GLY A 51 -5.30 0.24 -7.98
C GLY A 51 -4.74 -0.92 -7.16
N LEU A 52 -4.66 -0.79 -5.83
CA LEU A 52 -4.07 -1.82 -4.95
C LEU A 52 -5.08 -2.88 -4.50
N GLU A 53 -6.36 -2.72 -4.84
CA GLU A 53 -7.45 -3.59 -4.39
C GLU A 53 -7.17 -5.08 -4.63
N LYS A 54 -6.85 -5.43 -5.88
CA LYS A 54 -6.64 -6.80 -6.30
C LYS A 54 -5.47 -7.45 -5.56
N ASP A 55 -4.37 -6.70 -5.42
CA ASP A 55 -3.15 -7.19 -4.79
C ASP A 55 -3.34 -7.36 -3.28
N LEU A 56 -4.08 -6.44 -2.64
CA LEU A 56 -4.41 -6.52 -1.22
C LEU A 56 -5.41 -7.64 -0.91
N LEU A 57 -6.45 -7.82 -1.73
CA LEU A 57 -7.42 -8.92 -1.56
C LEU A 57 -6.76 -10.30 -1.70
N ALA A 58 -5.69 -10.43 -2.49
CA ALA A 58 -4.97 -11.68 -2.66
C ALA A 58 -4.17 -12.10 -1.41
N ILE A 59 -3.85 -11.17 -0.51
CA ILE A 59 -3.06 -11.43 0.71
C ILE A 59 -3.89 -11.37 2.00
N LEU A 60 -5.12 -10.87 1.95
CA LEU A 60 -5.99 -10.81 3.12
C LEU A 60 -6.48 -12.22 3.51
N PRO A 61 -6.36 -12.60 4.80
CA PRO A 61 -6.80 -13.91 5.27
C PRO A 61 -8.33 -14.08 5.24
N GLU A 62 -9.08 -12.98 5.30
CA GLU A 62 -10.54 -12.95 5.13
C GLU A 62 -10.88 -11.99 3.99
N GLY A 63 -11.73 -12.44 3.06
CA GLY A 63 -12.16 -11.62 1.92
C GLY A 63 -12.93 -10.40 2.40
N TYR A 64 -12.43 -9.20 2.11
CA TYR A 64 -13.13 -7.96 2.42
C TYR A 64 -14.19 -7.67 1.34
N SER A 65 -15.45 -7.49 1.75
CA SER A 65 -16.53 -6.99 0.90
C SER A 65 -16.92 -5.58 1.33
N ASP A 66 -17.24 -4.71 0.38
CA ASP A 66 -17.83 -3.39 0.66
C ASP A 66 -19.30 -3.45 1.12
N GLU A 67 -19.85 -4.66 1.23
CA GLU A 67 -21.19 -4.89 1.79
C GLU A 67 -21.18 -4.56 3.30
N PRO A 68 -22.16 -3.78 3.79
CA PRO A 68 -22.23 -3.35 5.19
C PRO A 68 -22.51 -4.48 6.19
#